data_AF-A0A2E4VCH3-F1
#
_entry.id   AF-A0A2E4VCH3-F1
#
_cell.length_a   1.000
_cell.length_b   1.000
_cell.length_c   1.000
_cell.angle_alpha   90.00
_cell.angle_beta   90.00
_cell.angle_gamma   90.00
#
_symmetry.space_group_name_H-M   'P 1'
#
loop_
_entity.id
_entity.type
_entity.pdbx_description
1 polymer ?
#
loop_
_entity_poly.entity_id
_entity_poly.type
_entity_poly.pdbx_seq_one_letter_code
_entity_poly.pdbx_strand_id
1 'polypeptide(L)'
;MIAAIQFGCGFLSAMAISIPLIWRLGFGQVRHPLSIIGSISILLASAYVLRSKGIVRFGKRQIWIRFHRILASFGLTLIFVHGAFKPTYWYSWLPFILAVGSLVTGLAISTAKTRNRKHIRLIHSFLSPFLLISIVLHGSKKMDHDNFFPLSGEHQVACIQCHTGSNYIDYTCLTCHAHNNPEVLEPHSIHGVIPYNPTSTDVQVIAQCLDCHQTEINQKEYGKKRANWHYNTSY
;
A
#
# COMPACT_ATOMS: atom_id res chain seq x y z
N MET A 1 -23.98 6.57 -24.83
CA MET A 1 -22.72 6.99 -25.48
C MET A 1 -21.86 7.92 -24.62
N ILE A 2 -22.32 9.15 -24.29
CA ILE A 2 -21.49 10.14 -23.53
C ILE A 2 -21.01 9.63 -22.15
N ALA A 3 -21.84 8.90 -21.40
CA ALA A 3 -21.45 8.39 -20.08
C ALA A 3 -20.35 7.31 -20.15
N ALA A 4 -20.40 6.45 -21.17
CA ALA A 4 -19.40 5.39 -21.38
C ALA A 4 -18.05 6.00 -21.79
N ILE A 5 -18.06 7.03 -22.64
CA ILE A 5 -16.85 7.76 -23.05
C ILE A 5 -16.19 8.40 -21.83
N GLN A 6 -16.96 9.08 -20.97
CA GLN A 6 -16.43 9.73 -19.75
C GLN A 6 -15.81 8.73 -18.77
N PHE A 7 -16.45 7.57 -18.59
CA PHE A 7 -15.92 6.49 -17.78
C PHE A 7 -14.61 5.95 -18.36
N GLY A 8 -14.60 5.68 -19.67
CA GLY A 8 -13.44 5.20 -20.41
C GLY A 8 -12.25 6.15 -20.34
N CYS A 9 -12.47 7.47 -20.40
CA CYS A 9 -11.39 8.45 -20.23
C CYS A 9 -10.66 8.28 -18.89
N GLY A 10 -11.39 8.25 -17.76
CA GLY A 10 -10.73 8.11 -16.45
C GLY A 10 -10.03 6.76 -16.27
N PHE A 11 -10.59 5.66 -16.79
CA PHE A 11 -9.94 4.34 -16.79
C PHE A 11 -8.65 4.32 -17.61
N LEU A 12 -8.71 4.80 -18.86
CA LEU A 12 -7.54 4.84 -19.75
C LEU A 12 -6.45 5.76 -19.20
N SER A 13 -6.82 6.91 -18.64
CA SER A 13 -5.86 7.81 -17.98
C SER A 13 -5.17 7.16 -16.78
N ALA A 14 -5.91 6.42 -15.95
CA ALA A 14 -5.33 5.71 -14.80
C ALA A 14 -4.34 4.64 -15.27
N MET A 15 -4.71 3.83 -16.28
CA MET A 15 -3.85 2.80 -16.86
C MET A 15 -2.58 3.37 -17.51
N ALA A 16 -2.73 4.43 -18.30
CA ALA A 16 -1.61 5.09 -18.97
C ALA A 16 -0.59 5.67 -17.99
N ILE A 17 -1.01 6.04 -16.78
CA ILE A 17 -0.11 6.53 -15.72
C ILE A 17 0.45 5.35 -14.91
N SER A 18 -0.39 4.42 -14.48
CA SER A 18 0.03 3.35 -13.57
C SER A 18 0.97 2.35 -14.22
N ILE A 19 0.72 1.96 -15.48
CA ILE A 19 1.49 0.89 -16.15
C ILE A 19 2.97 1.30 -16.32
N PRO A 20 3.31 2.47 -16.90
CA PRO A 20 4.71 2.88 -17.06
C PRO A 20 5.41 3.09 -15.72
N LEU A 21 4.70 3.62 -14.71
CA LEU A 21 5.25 3.80 -13.36
C LEU A 21 5.59 2.47 -12.70
N ILE A 22 4.70 1.49 -12.78
CA ILE A 22 4.93 0.14 -12.25
C ILE A 22 6.11 -0.52 -12.97
N TRP A 23 6.18 -0.38 -14.30
CA TRP A 23 7.26 -0.97 -15.09
C TRP A 23 8.62 -0.34 -14.79
N ARG A 24 8.67 0.99 -14.60
CA ARG A 24 9.92 1.73 -14.38
C ARG A 24 10.44 1.67 -12.94
N LEU A 25 9.56 1.75 -11.96
CA LEU A 25 9.94 1.91 -10.55
C LEU A 25 9.67 0.65 -9.71
N GLY A 26 8.99 -0.34 -10.27
CA GLY A 26 8.54 -1.53 -9.57
C GLY A 26 7.29 -1.31 -8.73
N PHE A 27 6.45 -2.34 -8.62
CA PHE A 27 5.13 -2.24 -7.98
C PHE A 27 5.21 -1.80 -6.51
N GLY A 28 6.19 -2.29 -5.74
CA GLY A 28 6.32 -1.97 -4.31
C GLY A 28 6.46 -0.47 -4.03
N GLN A 29 7.27 0.23 -4.82
CA GLN A 29 7.52 1.67 -4.68
C GLN A 29 6.31 2.52 -5.03
N VAL A 30 5.61 2.16 -6.11
CA VAL A 30 4.50 2.98 -6.64
C VAL A 30 3.16 2.65 -6.01
N ARG A 31 3.03 1.48 -5.36
CA ARG A 31 1.77 0.99 -4.79
C ARG A 31 1.12 1.98 -3.82
N HIS A 32 1.87 2.56 -2.90
CA HIS A 32 1.34 3.53 -1.93
C HIS A 32 1.00 4.89 -2.57
N PRO A 33 1.91 5.51 -3.34
CA PRO A 33 1.59 6.72 -4.10
C PRO A 33 0.33 6.61 -4.97
N LEU A 34 0.16 5.51 -5.71
CA LEU A 34 -1.02 5.26 -6.55
C LEU A 34 -2.30 5.20 -5.71
N SER A 35 -2.26 4.59 -4.52
CA SER A 35 -3.41 4.52 -3.60
C SER A 35 -3.78 5.89 -3.02
N ILE A 36 -2.79 6.71 -2.67
CA ILE A 36 -3.02 8.08 -2.18
C ILE A 36 -3.71 8.92 -3.25
N ILE A 37 -3.17 8.91 -4.48
CA ILE A 37 -3.77 9.63 -5.63
C ILE A 37 -5.18 9.12 -5.92
N GLY A 38 -5.38 7.80 -5.85
CA GLY A 38 -6.70 7.17 -6.00
C GLY A 38 -7.70 7.65 -4.95
N SER A 39 -7.28 7.69 -3.68
CA SER A 39 -8.11 8.13 -2.55
C SER A 39 -8.50 9.60 -2.65
N ILE A 40 -7.55 10.48 -3.00
CA ILE A 40 -7.81 11.91 -3.25
C ILE A 40 -8.81 12.07 -4.40
N SER A 41 -8.67 11.28 -5.47
CA SER A 41 -9.59 11.32 -6.62
C SER A 41 -11.02 10.90 -6.23
N ILE A 42 -11.17 9.86 -5.41
CA ILE A 42 -12.48 9.45 -4.87
C ILE A 42 -13.06 10.53 -3.96
N LEU A 43 -12.25 11.13 -3.08
CA LEU A 43 -12.69 12.22 -2.21
C LEU A 43 -13.22 13.42 -3.01
N LEU A 44 -12.50 13.84 -4.05
CA LEU A 44 -12.95 14.88 -4.96
C LEU A 44 -14.22 14.46 -5.73
N ALA A 45 -14.32 13.21 -6.15
CA ALA A 45 -15.54 12.69 -6.79
C ALA A 45 -16.75 12.72 -5.84
N SER A 46 -16.55 12.44 -4.55
CA SER A 46 -17.58 12.48 -3.50
C SER A 46 -18.10 13.89 -3.21
N ALA A 47 -17.36 14.95 -3.56
CA ALA A 47 -17.84 16.34 -3.45
C ALA A 47 -19.14 16.58 -4.24
N TYR A 48 -19.44 15.77 -5.26
CA TYR A 48 -20.72 15.81 -5.97
C TYR A 48 -21.93 15.62 -5.05
N VAL A 49 -21.79 14.89 -3.93
CA VAL A 49 -22.87 14.71 -2.95
C VAL A 49 -23.31 16.07 -2.39
N LEU A 50 -22.36 16.96 -2.09
CA LEU A 50 -22.65 18.32 -1.59
C LEU A 50 -23.46 19.12 -2.62
N ARG A 51 -23.10 19.01 -3.90
CA ARG A 51 -23.84 19.64 -5.00
C ARG A 51 -25.24 19.05 -5.18
N SER A 52 -25.39 17.74 -5.01
CA SER A 52 -26.66 17.04 -5.15
C SER A 52 -27.66 17.38 -4.05
N LYS A 53 -27.16 17.64 -2.83
CA LYS A 53 -27.96 18.08 -1.67
C LYS A 53 -28.23 19.59 -1.63
N GLY A 54 -27.74 20.34 -2.61
CA GLY A 54 -27.99 21.78 -2.73
C GLY A 54 -27.14 22.67 -1.79
N ILE A 55 -26.14 22.09 -1.11
CA ILE A 55 -25.17 22.82 -0.27
C ILE A 55 -24.29 23.72 -1.14
N VAL A 56 -23.83 23.19 -2.27
CA VAL A 56 -23.05 23.93 -3.27
C VAL A 56 -23.95 24.28 -4.45
N ARG A 57 -23.95 25.55 -4.90
CA ARG A 57 -24.82 26.01 -6.01
C ARG A 57 -24.09 26.51 -7.25
N PHE A 58 -22.76 26.64 -7.21
CA PHE A 58 -22.00 27.14 -8.36
C PHE A 58 -21.84 26.08 -9.46
N GLY A 59 -21.72 26.57 -10.70
CA GLY A 59 -21.47 25.74 -11.88
C GLY A 59 -22.68 24.94 -12.38
N LYS A 60 -22.62 24.57 -13.66
CA LYS A 60 -23.67 23.77 -14.31
C LYS A 60 -23.65 22.34 -13.78
N ARG A 61 -24.82 21.77 -13.49
CA ARG A 61 -24.97 20.38 -12.99
C ARG A 61 -24.27 19.34 -13.88
N GLN A 62 -24.30 19.54 -15.19
CA GLN A 62 -23.68 18.62 -16.15
C GLN A 62 -22.16 18.55 -16.01
N ILE A 63 -21.51 19.66 -15.65
CA ILE A 63 -20.06 19.74 -15.44
C ILE A 63 -19.68 18.92 -14.22
N TRP A 64 -20.40 19.10 -13.11
CA TRP A 64 -20.21 18.33 -11.89
C TRP A 64 -20.38 16.81 -12.09
N ILE A 65 -21.38 16.40 -12.86
CA ILE A 65 -21.58 14.98 -13.21
C ILE A 65 -20.41 14.44 -14.04
N ARG A 66 -19.90 15.24 -14.99
CA ARG A 66 -18.73 14.86 -15.80
C ARG A 66 -17.49 14.69 -14.92
N PHE A 67 -17.20 15.66 -14.05
CA PHE A 67 -16.07 15.59 -13.12
C PHE A 67 -16.16 14.38 -12.20
N HIS A 68 -17.33 14.17 -11.57
CA HIS A 68 -17.57 13.01 -10.71
C HIS A 68 -17.28 11.70 -11.43
N ARG A 69 -17.76 11.52 -12.67
CA ARG A 69 -17.54 10.28 -13.43
C ARG A 69 -16.07 10.03 -13.75
N ILE A 70 -15.35 11.06 -14.20
CA ILE A 70 -13.94 10.95 -14.57
C ILE A 70 -13.10 10.66 -13.33
N LEU A 71 -13.28 11.43 -12.25
CA LEU A 71 -12.51 11.28 -11.02
C LEU A 71 -12.81 9.96 -10.30
N ALA A 72 -14.09 9.53 -10.29
CA ALA A 72 -14.48 8.26 -9.71
C ALA A 72 -13.89 7.09 -10.49
N SER A 73 -13.96 7.08 -11.84
CA SER A 73 -13.39 5.97 -12.62
C SER A 73 -11.87 5.95 -12.55
N PHE A 74 -11.23 7.12 -12.59
CA PHE A 74 -9.78 7.26 -12.41
C PHE A 74 -9.33 6.74 -11.03
N GLY A 75 -9.94 7.27 -9.96
CA GLY A 75 -9.58 6.90 -8.59
C GLY A 75 -9.81 5.43 -8.28
N LEU A 76 -10.95 4.88 -8.73
CA LEU A 76 -11.29 3.49 -8.52
C LEU A 76 -10.33 2.55 -9.26
N THR A 77 -9.91 2.92 -10.48
CA THR A 77 -8.93 2.15 -11.25
C THR A 77 -7.59 2.09 -10.50
N LEU A 78 -7.11 3.21 -9.96
CA LEU A 78 -5.88 3.24 -9.16
C LEU A 78 -5.98 2.40 -7.88
N ILE A 79 -7.13 2.43 -7.20
CA ILE A 79 -7.39 1.60 -6.02
C ILE A 79 -7.38 0.11 -6.38
N PHE A 80 -8.00 -0.28 -7.49
CA PHE A 80 -7.94 -1.66 -7.97
C PHE A 80 -6.50 -2.06 -8.32
N VAL A 81 -5.74 -1.23 -9.03
CA VAL A 81 -4.32 -1.49 -9.31
C VAL A 81 -3.51 -1.68 -8.03
N HIS A 82 -3.75 -0.85 -7.01
CA HIS A 82 -3.12 -0.99 -5.70
C HIS A 82 -3.43 -2.36 -5.03
N GLY A 83 -4.65 -2.89 -5.20
CA GLY A 83 -5.10 -4.15 -4.61
C GLY A 83 -4.89 -5.40 -5.48
N ALA A 84 -4.63 -5.24 -6.78
CA ALA A 84 -4.72 -6.30 -7.80
C ALA A 84 -3.60 -7.36 -7.74
N PHE A 85 -2.59 -7.22 -6.88
CA PHE A 85 -1.44 -8.12 -6.95
C PHE A 85 -1.45 -9.29 -5.97
N LYS A 86 -2.29 -9.34 -4.93
CA LYS A 86 -2.46 -10.54 -4.08
C LYS A 86 -3.83 -10.62 -3.35
N PRO A 87 -4.82 -11.35 -3.89
CA PRO A 87 -6.16 -11.51 -3.29
C PRO A 87 -6.16 -12.17 -1.90
N THR A 88 -5.19 -13.04 -1.64
CA THR A 88 -5.06 -13.81 -0.39
C THR A 88 -4.65 -12.98 0.82
N TYR A 89 -4.19 -11.73 0.61
CA TYR A 89 -3.73 -10.82 1.66
C TYR A 89 -4.51 -9.50 1.67
N TRP A 90 -5.76 -9.51 1.18
CA TRP A 90 -6.62 -8.35 1.33
C TRP A 90 -6.93 -8.13 2.80
N TYR A 91 -6.19 -7.20 3.41
CA TYR A 91 -6.36 -6.78 4.81
C TYR A 91 -7.78 -6.27 5.12
N SER A 92 -8.60 -5.97 4.11
CA SER A 92 -10.00 -5.61 4.30
C SER A 92 -10.87 -5.95 3.07
N TRP A 93 -11.75 -6.95 3.20
CA TRP A 93 -12.76 -7.29 2.18
C TRP A 93 -13.84 -6.20 2.01
N LEU A 94 -14.10 -5.44 3.07
CA LEU A 94 -15.11 -4.37 3.09
C LEU A 94 -14.91 -3.28 2.01
N PRO A 95 -13.76 -2.59 1.92
CA PRO A 95 -13.53 -1.56 0.90
C PRO A 95 -13.61 -2.14 -0.52
N PHE A 96 -13.18 -3.38 -0.72
CA PHE A 96 -13.30 -4.06 -2.02
C PHE A 96 -14.77 -4.24 -2.42
N ILE A 97 -15.60 -4.79 -1.53
CA ILE A 97 -17.03 -5.01 -1.82
C ILE A 97 -17.73 -3.67 -2.06
N LEU A 98 -17.44 -2.65 -1.26
CA LEU A 98 -18.00 -1.31 -1.43
C LEU A 98 -17.56 -0.65 -2.75
N ALA A 99 -16.32 -0.86 -3.17
CA ALA A 99 -15.76 -0.37 -4.43
C ALA A 99 -16.46 -1.02 -5.63
N VAL A 100 -16.57 -2.35 -5.62
CA VAL A 100 -17.28 -3.11 -6.66
C VAL A 100 -18.76 -2.72 -6.69
N GLY A 101 -19.44 -2.63 -5.54
CA GLY A 101 -20.83 -2.20 -5.47
C GLY A 101 -21.03 -0.77 -6.02
N SER A 102 -20.10 0.14 -5.75
CA SER A 102 -20.17 1.52 -6.23
C SER A 102 -19.99 1.60 -7.74
N LEU A 103 -19.10 0.78 -8.30
CA LEU A 103 -18.92 0.63 -9.73
C LEU A 103 -20.18 0.09 -10.41
N VAL A 104 -20.70 -1.03 -9.90
CA VAL A 104 -21.88 -1.72 -10.46
C VAL A 104 -23.10 -0.80 -10.43
N THR A 105 -23.36 -0.15 -9.29
CA THR A 105 -24.49 0.78 -9.16
C THR A 105 -24.32 2.03 -10.03
N GLY A 106 -23.10 2.57 -10.16
CA GLY A 106 -22.79 3.70 -11.03
C GLY A 106 -23.02 3.40 -12.52
N LEU A 107 -22.57 2.23 -12.97
CA LEU A 107 -22.81 1.74 -14.34
C LEU A 107 -24.29 1.45 -14.57
N ALA A 108 -24.97 0.82 -13.61
CA ALA A 108 -26.39 0.52 -13.68
C ALA A 108 -27.26 1.78 -13.83
N ILE A 109 -26.90 2.91 -13.20
CA ILE A 109 -27.64 4.19 -13.39
C ILE A 109 -27.59 4.63 -14.87
N SER A 110 -26.49 4.36 -15.57
CA SER A 110 -26.30 4.78 -16.96
C SER A 110 -27.13 3.95 -17.95
N THR A 111 -27.40 2.68 -17.62
CA THR A 111 -28.10 1.73 -18.51
C THR A 111 -29.55 1.45 -18.09
N ALA A 112 -29.91 1.67 -16.82
CA ALA A 112 -31.22 1.29 -16.30
C ALA A 112 -32.39 2.09 -16.90
N LYS A 113 -33.55 1.43 -17.01
CA LYS A 113 -34.84 2.04 -17.35
C LYS A 113 -35.27 3.07 -16.28
N THR A 114 -36.01 4.09 -16.68
CA THR A 114 -36.42 5.24 -15.84
C THR A 114 -37.07 4.83 -14.51
N ARG A 115 -37.90 3.77 -14.51
CA ARG A 115 -38.57 3.23 -13.31
C ARG A 115 -37.59 2.83 -12.19
N ASN A 116 -36.49 2.16 -12.54
CA ASN A 116 -35.52 1.65 -11.56
C ASN A 116 -34.43 2.69 -11.22
N ARG A 117 -34.26 3.73 -12.04
CA ARG A 117 -33.22 4.76 -11.82
C ARG A 117 -33.34 5.50 -10.49
N LYS A 118 -34.53 5.63 -9.90
CA LYS A 118 -34.68 6.30 -8.60
C LYS A 118 -34.07 5.46 -7.48
N HIS A 119 -34.41 4.17 -7.42
CA HIS A 119 -33.89 3.24 -6.43
C HIS A 119 -32.37 3.06 -6.55
N ILE A 120 -31.85 2.85 -7.77
CA ILE A 120 -30.40 2.66 -7.97
C ILE A 120 -29.62 3.92 -7.59
N ARG A 121 -30.14 5.12 -7.89
CA ARG A 121 -29.51 6.39 -7.46
C ARG A 121 -29.46 6.53 -5.94
N LEU A 122 -30.50 6.09 -5.23
CA LEU A 122 -30.54 6.13 -3.77
C LEU A 122 -29.51 5.18 -3.16
N ILE A 123 -29.45 3.94 -3.65
CA ILE A 123 -28.44 2.95 -3.24
C ILE A 123 -27.02 3.48 -3.49
N HIS A 124 -26.76 4.00 -4.70
CA HIS A 124 -25.46 4.55 -5.05
C HIS A 124 -25.06 5.75 -4.17
N SER A 125 -26.02 6.64 -3.88
CA SER A 125 -25.79 7.80 -2.99
C SER A 125 -25.52 7.38 -1.55
N PHE A 126 -26.06 6.24 -1.10
CA PHE A 126 -25.78 5.70 0.22
C PHE A 126 -24.41 5.03 0.25
N LEU A 127 -24.07 4.25 -0.78
CA LEU A 127 -22.83 3.47 -0.84
C LEU A 127 -21.55 4.34 -0.89
N SER A 128 -21.62 5.50 -1.55
CA SER A 128 -20.44 6.36 -1.76
C SER A 128 -19.81 6.90 -0.46
N PRO A 129 -20.56 7.44 0.52
CA PRO A 129 -20.02 7.79 1.84
C PRO A 129 -19.37 6.61 2.59
N PHE A 130 -20.00 5.42 2.59
CA PHE A 130 -19.44 4.25 3.25
C PHE A 130 -18.14 3.80 2.57
N LEU A 131 -18.09 3.84 1.24
CA LEU A 131 -16.87 3.54 0.49
C LEU A 131 -15.74 4.51 0.89
N LEU A 132 -16.01 5.81 0.92
CA LEU A 132 -15.01 6.81 1.30
C LEU A 132 -14.48 6.57 2.72
N ILE A 133 -15.39 6.36 3.69
CA ILE A 133 -15.01 6.06 5.08
C ILE A 133 -14.18 4.78 5.15
N SER A 134 -14.61 3.72 4.45
CA SER A 134 -13.90 2.45 4.44
C SER A 134 -12.51 2.57 3.82
N ILE A 135 -12.33 3.34 2.75
CA ILE A 135 -11.00 3.59 2.14
C ILE A 135 -10.10 4.36 3.11
N VAL A 136 -10.63 5.35 3.84
CA VAL A 136 -9.82 6.09 4.81
C VAL A 136 -9.40 5.21 5.98
N LEU A 137 -10.29 4.34 6.46
CA LEU A 137 -10.06 3.55 7.68
C LEU A 137 -9.36 2.19 7.44
N HIS A 138 -9.35 1.64 6.21
CA HIS A 138 -8.79 0.30 5.94
C HIS A 138 -7.27 0.18 6.19
N GLY A 139 -6.56 1.31 6.32
CA GLY A 139 -5.11 1.36 6.55
C GLY A 139 -4.73 1.71 7.99
N SER A 140 -5.68 1.67 8.93
CA SER A 140 -5.46 2.07 10.32
C SER A 140 -4.56 1.12 11.11
N LYS A 141 -4.50 -0.17 10.74
CA LYS A 141 -3.56 -1.13 11.32
C LYS A 141 -2.22 -1.07 10.58
N LYS A 142 -1.43 -0.03 10.85
CA LYS A 142 -0.05 0.04 10.39
C LYS A 142 0.82 -0.84 11.27
N MET A 143 1.80 -1.52 10.67
CA MET A 143 2.92 -2.05 11.45
C MET A 143 3.65 -0.85 12.03
N ASP A 144 3.55 -0.69 13.35
CA ASP A 144 4.13 0.43 14.05
C ASP A 144 5.62 0.18 14.26
N HIS A 145 6.42 0.80 13.39
CA HIS A 145 7.87 0.72 13.40
C HIS A 145 8.44 1.37 14.68
N ASP A 146 7.74 2.32 15.30
CA ASP A 146 8.24 3.00 16.51
C ASP A 146 8.37 2.03 17.70
N ASN A 147 7.60 0.94 17.68
CA ASN A 147 7.64 -0.10 18.72
C ASN A 147 8.84 -1.06 18.59
N PHE A 148 9.33 -1.32 17.38
CA PHE A 148 10.33 -2.38 17.14
C PHE A 148 11.60 -1.92 16.39
N PHE A 149 11.50 -0.97 15.45
CA PHE A 149 12.62 -0.36 14.72
C PHE A 149 12.15 0.90 13.94
N PRO A 150 12.39 2.14 14.43
CA PRO A 150 11.87 3.37 13.87
C PRO A 150 12.60 3.72 12.57
N LEU A 151 11.83 4.21 11.60
CA LEU A 151 12.35 4.64 10.30
C LEU A 151 12.71 6.12 10.34
N SER A 152 13.89 6.44 10.85
CA SER A 152 14.39 7.82 10.97
C SER A 152 15.85 7.97 10.54
N GLY A 153 16.25 9.19 10.21
CA GLY A 153 17.59 9.48 9.70
C GLY A 153 17.87 8.66 8.43
N GLU A 154 19.02 8.00 8.38
CA GLU A 154 19.43 7.13 7.27
C GLU A 154 18.51 5.92 7.04
N HIS A 155 17.74 5.51 8.07
CA HIS A 155 16.77 4.42 7.96
C HIS A 155 15.38 4.88 7.50
N GLN A 156 15.19 6.16 7.13
CA GLN A 156 13.96 6.66 6.53
C GLN A 156 13.85 6.26 5.05
N VAL A 157 13.81 4.96 4.81
CA VAL A 157 13.83 4.35 3.48
C VAL A 157 12.47 3.75 3.13
N ALA A 158 12.27 3.44 1.83
CA ALA A 158 11.07 2.75 1.40
C ALA A 158 10.99 1.35 2.02
N CYS A 159 9.79 0.88 2.35
CA CYS A 159 9.57 -0.41 3.03
C CYS A 159 10.29 -1.58 2.33
N ILE A 160 10.33 -1.57 0.99
CA ILE A 160 10.97 -2.61 0.15
C ILE A 160 12.50 -2.66 0.28
N GLN A 161 13.13 -1.62 0.83
CA GLN A 161 14.58 -1.62 1.08
C GLN A 161 14.95 -2.61 2.18
N CYS A 162 14.09 -2.76 3.19
CA CYS A 162 14.24 -3.76 4.23
C CYS A 162 13.42 -5.02 3.94
N HIS A 163 12.17 -4.86 3.49
CA HIS A 163 11.26 -5.97 3.23
C HIS A 163 11.35 -6.48 1.80
N THR A 164 12.16 -7.50 1.57
CA THR A 164 12.34 -8.12 0.24
C THR A 164 11.15 -8.96 -0.21
N GLY A 165 10.34 -9.43 0.75
CA GLY A 165 9.11 -10.16 0.49
C GLY A 165 7.94 -9.24 0.12
N SER A 166 7.20 -9.60 -0.92
CA SER A 166 5.96 -8.90 -1.34
C SER A 166 4.83 -8.87 -0.29
N ASN A 167 4.91 -9.71 0.75
CA ASN A 167 4.00 -9.75 1.90
C ASN A 167 4.48 -8.85 3.07
N TYR A 168 5.67 -8.23 2.96
CA TYR A 168 6.30 -7.44 4.02
C TYR A 168 6.50 -8.20 5.34
N ILE A 169 6.55 -9.54 5.28
CA ILE A 169 6.83 -10.40 6.44
C ILE A 169 8.35 -10.59 6.55
N ASP A 170 8.97 -10.97 5.44
CA ASP A 170 10.42 -11.17 5.37
C ASP A 170 11.11 -9.80 5.29
N TYR A 171 12.20 -9.65 6.04
CA TYR A 171 13.05 -8.46 6.00
C TYR A 171 14.53 -8.83 6.09
N THR A 172 15.39 -7.91 5.66
CA THR A 172 16.83 -8.01 5.79
C THR A 172 17.47 -6.63 5.92
N CYS A 173 18.47 -6.51 6.79
CA CYS A 173 19.33 -5.33 6.86
C CYS A 173 20.42 -5.35 5.78
N LEU A 174 20.61 -6.51 5.12
CA LEU A 174 21.73 -6.77 4.22
C LEU A 174 21.64 -6.06 2.87
N THR A 175 20.48 -5.48 2.55
CA THR A 175 20.33 -4.63 1.36
C THR A 175 21.29 -3.44 1.39
N CYS A 176 21.56 -2.89 2.58
CA CYS A 176 22.46 -1.76 2.78
C CYS A 176 23.69 -2.13 3.63
N HIS A 177 23.57 -3.08 4.57
CA HIS A 177 24.67 -3.52 5.43
C HIS A 177 25.21 -4.88 4.97
N ALA A 178 26.13 -4.89 4.00
CA ALA A 178 26.74 -6.11 3.50
C ALA A 178 27.42 -6.90 4.63
N HIS A 179 27.13 -8.20 4.70
CA HIS A 179 27.58 -9.10 5.78
C HIS A 179 28.25 -10.37 5.23
N ASN A 180 28.54 -10.36 3.93
CA ASN A 180 29.13 -11.47 3.17
C ASN A 180 30.59 -11.19 2.78
N ASN A 181 31.29 -10.36 3.55
CA ASN A 181 32.73 -10.12 3.36
C ASN A 181 33.55 -10.93 4.39
N PRO A 182 34.83 -11.19 4.12
CA PRO A 182 35.68 -11.96 5.04
C PRO A 182 35.80 -11.33 6.43
N GLU A 183 35.88 -9.99 6.51
CA GLU A 183 36.04 -9.23 7.76
C GLU A 183 34.87 -9.45 8.73
N VAL A 184 33.69 -9.78 8.21
CA VAL A 184 32.50 -10.07 9.00
C VAL A 184 32.30 -11.56 9.17
N LEU A 185 32.49 -12.37 8.12
CA LEU A 185 32.27 -13.82 8.17
C LEU A 185 33.26 -14.53 9.10
N GLU A 186 34.53 -14.11 9.11
CA GLU A 186 35.58 -14.74 9.92
C GLU A 186 35.32 -14.60 11.42
N PRO A 187 35.05 -13.41 11.99
CA PRO A 187 34.66 -13.30 13.40
C PRO A 187 33.40 -14.12 13.74
N HIS A 188 32.39 -14.12 12.87
CA HIS A 188 31.18 -14.90 13.10
C HIS A 188 31.44 -16.41 13.09
N SER A 189 32.39 -16.88 12.28
CA SER A 189 32.86 -18.26 12.31
C SER A 189 33.67 -18.58 13.56
N ILE A 190 34.60 -17.71 13.97
CA ILE A 190 35.41 -17.89 15.19
C ILE A 190 34.51 -17.98 16.43
N HIS A 191 33.44 -17.19 16.42
CA HIS A 191 32.45 -17.17 17.48
C HIS A 191 31.43 -18.32 17.38
N GLY A 192 31.38 -19.08 16.27
CA GLY A 192 30.43 -20.19 16.12
C GLY A 192 28.99 -19.73 15.86
N VAL A 193 28.81 -18.50 15.37
CA VAL A 193 27.51 -18.01 14.88
C VAL A 193 27.16 -18.69 13.55
N ILE A 194 28.17 -18.98 12.73
CA ILE A 194 28.07 -19.72 11.46
C ILE A 194 29.26 -20.69 11.34
N PRO A 195 29.19 -21.76 10.53
CA PRO A 195 30.32 -22.68 10.34
C PRO A 195 31.44 -22.06 9.48
N TYR A 196 32.65 -22.63 9.54
CA TYR A 196 33.87 -22.14 8.83
C TYR A 196 33.76 -22.11 7.30
N ASN A 197 32.87 -22.91 6.72
CA ASN A 197 32.52 -22.84 5.31
C ASN A 197 30.99 -22.70 5.19
N PRO A 198 30.44 -21.50 5.44
CA PRO A 198 29.01 -21.30 5.56
C PRO A 198 28.33 -21.41 4.20
N THR A 199 27.20 -22.13 4.17
CA THR A 199 26.33 -22.15 3.00
C THR A 199 25.62 -20.80 2.85
N SER A 200 25.03 -20.56 1.68
CA SER A 200 24.17 -19.38 1.47
C SER A 200 22.98 -19.33 2.43
N THR A 201 22.54 -20.47 2.98
CA THR A 201 21.47 -20.55 3.98
C THR A 201 21.97 -20.17 5.38
N ASP A 202 23.19 -20.58 5.76
CA ASP A 202 23.78 -20.21 7.07
C ASP A 202 23.98 -18.70 7.19
N VAL A 203 24.38 -18.05 6.08
CA VAL A 203 24.49 -16.59 6.01
C VAL A 203 23.12 -15.90 6.06
N GLN A 204 22.05 -16.56 5.59
CA GLN A 204 20.69 -16.01 5.66
C GLN A 204 20.12 -16.02 7.08
N VAL A 205 20.55 -16.93 7.97
CA VAL A 205 20.12 -16.95 9.39
C VAL A 205 20.50 -15.65 10.11
N ILE A 206 21.56 -14.98 9.65
CA ILE A 206 22.01 -13.67 10.15
C ILE A 206 20.98 -12.55 9.85
N ALA A 207 19.98 -12.77 8.99
CA ALA A 207 18.96 -11.76 8.67
C ALA A 207 18.22 -11.20 9.91
N GLN A 208 18.26 -11.91 11.03
CA GLN A 208 17.83 -11.40 12.33
C GLN A 208 18.98 -10.64 13.04
N CYS A 209 19.61 -9.68 12.35
CA CYS A 209 20.81 -8.97 12.85
C CYS A 209 20.63 -8.40 14.27
N LEU A 210 19.43 -7.93 14.60
CA LEU A 210 19.08 -7.35 15.90
C LEU A 210 19.00 -8.37 17.05
N ASP A 211 19.02 -9.68 16.77
CA ASP A 211 19.14 -10.68 17.83
C ASP A 211 20.51 -10.66 18.50
N CYS A 212 21.51 -10.16 17.79
CA CYS A 212 22.91 -10.25 18.15
C CYS A 212 23.60 -8.89 18.22
N HIS A 213 23.24 -7.97 17.33
CA HIS A 213 23.81 -6.63 17.23
C HIS A 213 22.85 -5.60 17.81
N GLN A 214 23.43 -4.68 18.58
CA GLN A 214 22.71 -3.50 19.03
C GLN A 214 22.95 -2.35 18.05
N THR A 215 21.94 -1.52 17.86
CA THR A 215 22.06 -0.26 17.12
C THR A 215 21.29 0.83 17.83
N GLU A 216 21.78 2.07 17.78
CA GLU A 216 21.11 3.22 18.37
C GLU A 216 20.48 4.07 17.28
N ILE A 217 19.18 4.32 17.39
CA ILE A 217 18.45 5.20 16.47
C ILE A 217 17.65 6.17 17.32
N ASN A 218 17.90 7.47 17.14
CA ASN A 218 17.32 8.56 17.94
C ASN A 218 17.42 8.31 19.44
N GLN A 219 18.61 7.98 19.95
CA GLN A 219 18.85 7.74 21.38
C GLN A 219 18.09 6.55 21.99
N LYS A 220 17.52 5.68 21.14
CA LYS A 220 16.91 4.42 21.56
C LYS A 220 17.72 3.26 21.01
N GLU A 221 18.16 2.37 21.89
CA GLU A 221 18.85 1.14 21.53
C GLU A 221 17.85 0.08 21.04
N TYR A 222 18.19 -0.58 19.94
CA TYR A 222 17.48 -1.70 19.34
C TYR A 222 18.34 -2.95 19.39
N GLY A 223 17.66 -4.10 19.41
CA GLY A 223 18.29 -5.42 19.51
C GLY A 223 18.40 -5.95 20.93
N LYS A 224 18.65 -7.25 21.05
CA LYS A 224 18.77 -7.90 22.38
C LYS A 224 20.06 -7.44 23.06
N LYS A 225 19.96 -6.92 24.29
CA LYS A 225 21.12 -6.83 25.19
C LYS A 225 21.63 -8.24 25.41
N ARG A 226 22.80 -8.58 24.86
CA ARG A 226 23.36 -9.92 25.01
C ARG A 226 23.56 -10.24 26.49
N ALA A 227 22.95 -11.34 26.95
CA ALA A 227 23.37 -12.03 28.15
C ALA A 227 24.51 -12.98 27.76
N ASN A 228 25.71 -12.66 28.22
CA ASN A 228 26.75 -13.61 28.59
C ASN A 228 27.20 -14.57 27.47
N TRP A 229 27.96 -14.06 26.50
CA TRP A 229 28.78 -14.90 25.64
C TRP A 229 29.98 -15.43 26.43
N HIS A 230 29.83 -16.58 27.07
CA HIS A 230 30.98 -17.34 27.54
C HIS A 230 31.64 -17.99 26.32
N TYR A 231 32.81 -17.47 25.97
CA TYR A 231 33.69 -18.04 24.96
C TYR A 231 33.95 -19.51 25.30
N ASN A 232 33.52 -20.43 24.43
CA ASN A 232 34.04 -21.79 24.47
C ASN A 232 35.38 -21.79 23.73
N THR A 233 36.49 -21.66 24.47
CA THR A 233 37.86 -21.65 23.92
C THR A 233 38.39 -23.05 23.61
N SER A 234 37.51 -24.01 23.33
CA SER A 234 37.88 -25.43 23.23
C SER A 234 37.79 -25.96 21.80
N TYR A 235 38.41 -25.30 20.82
CA TYR A 235 38.78 -25.88 19.52
C TYR A 235 40.00 -25.17 18.95
#